data_AF-A0A257ACV5-F1
#
_entry.id   AF-A0A257ACV5-F1
#
_cell.length_a   1.000
_cell.length_b   1.000
_cell.length_c   1.000
_cell.angle_alpha   90.00
_cell.angle_beta   90.00
_cell.angle_gamma   90.00
#
_symmetry.space_group_name_H-M   'P 1'
#
loop_
_entity.id
_entity.type
_entity.pdbx_description
1 polymer ?
#
loop_
_entity_poly.entity_id
_entity_poly.type
_entity_poly.pdbx_seq_one_letter_code
_entity_poly.pdbx_strand_id
1 'polypeptide(L)'
;MPVYTRKQLADRLRAYTRKLGRAPRTTDLIKLGGPGRNTFTRVFGVKSWKEVLEAVGLEEFVAPKKKPWSDFDRRRVTREDVIEAYRHIITTEGLLPTQEENVVLYRYRNKFFPSERSVVEAAGFDYDFLRRITDHVIRARMGRKPKIGYYEAVVAEYPWLAKYSKEFIESYMGSRPDEESVTEEEEPHETAIAQAIMISKSPYEALAKIEKLHEKFPSSIGANIAEEFKQLWFRTRTNVLKKHQRLEHPGYIQIDRPRKSG
;
A
#
# COMPACT_ATOMS: atom_id res chain seq x y z
N MET A 1 -23.87 -3.35 29.36
CA MET A 1 -22.80 -2.80 28.50
C MET A 1 -21.54 -2.64 29.32
N PRO A 2 -20.35 -3.04 28.82
CA PRO A 2 -19.10 -2.79 29.54
C PRO A 2 -18.91 -1.28 29.77
N VAL A 3 -18.59 -0.91 31.01
CA VAL A 3 -18.33 0.47 31.40
C VAL A 3 -16.88 0.77 31.06
N TYR A 4 -16.65 1.56 30.01
CA TYR A 4 -15.30 1.97 29.62
C TYR A 4 -14.94 3.30 30.29
N THR A 5 -13.71 3.38 30.81
CA THR A 5 -13.14 4.64 31.27
C THR A 5 -12.64 5.49 30.09
N ARG A 6 -12.54 6.81 30.29
CA ARG A 6 -11.99 7.73 29.29
C ARG A 6 -10.57 7.33 28.84
N LYS A 7 -9.74 6.86 29.78
CA LYS A 7 -8.37 6.37 29.52
C LYS A 7 -8.36 5.12 28.63
N GLN A 8 -9.16 4.10 28.96
CA GLN A 8 -9.25 2.88 28.16
C GLN A 8 -9.70 3.15 26.72
N LEU A 9 -10.65 4.06 26.54
CA LEU A 9 -11.09 4.46 25.21
C LEU A 9 -10.01 5.23 24.45
N ALA A 10 -9.31 6.16 25.10
CA ALA A 10 -8.20 6.89 24.48
C ALA A 10 -7.09 5.94 24.00
N ASP A 11 -6.68 4.99 24.85
CA ASP A 11 -5.62 4.02 24.52
C ASP A 11 -6.04 3.09 23.38
N ARG A 12 -7.29 2.61 23.39
CA ARG A 12 -7.83 1.82 22.27
C ARG A 12 -7.88 2.63 20.98
N LEU A 13 -8.34 3.87 21.04
CA LEU A 13 -8.43 4.72 19.86
C LEU A 13 -7.05 4.94 19.25
N ARG A 14 -6.03 5.24 20.06
CA ARG A 14 -4.63 5.35 19.60
C ARG A 14 -4.10 4.05 19.01
N ALA A 15 -4.40 2.91 19.64
CA ALA A 15 -4.01 1.60 19.11
C ALA A 15 -4.67 1.32 17.76
N TYR A 16 -5.95 1.66 17.60
CA TYR A 16 -6.64 1.57 16.32
C TYR A 16 -6.00 2.49 15.30
N THR A 17 -5.81 3.77 15.59
CA THR A 17 -5.19 4.71 14.64
C THR A 17 -3.80 4.25 14.21
N ARG A 18 -2.98 3.74 15.13
CA ARG A 18 -1.66 3.16 14.82
C ARG A 18 -1.75 1.93 13.92
N LYS A 19 -2.68 1.01 14.21
CA LYS A 19 -2.94 -0.17 13.37
C LYS A 19 -3.47 0.22 11.99
N LEU A 20 -4.26 1.29 11.93
CA LEU A 20 -5.00 1.68 10.75
C LEU A 20 -4.23 2.63 9.83
N GLY A 21 -3.24 3.36 10.33
CA GLY A 21 -2.58 4.46 9.61
C GLY A 21 -3.47 5.69 9.38
N ARG A 22 -4.70 5.67 9.92
CA ARG A 22 -5.74 6.71 9.77
C ARG A 22 -6.72 6.62 10.93
N ALA A 23 -7.52 7.67 11.15
CA ALA A 23 -8.61 7.60 12.13
C ALA A 23 -9.59 6.46 11.79
N PRO A 24 -10.04 5.68 12.80
CA PRO A 24 -11.04 4.65 12.57
C PRO A 24 -12.39 5.25 12.16
N ARG A 25 -13.00 4.63 11.15
CA ARG A 25 -14.37 4.83 10.71
C ARG A 25 -15.30 3.95 11.55
N THR A 26 -16.60 4.24 11.49
CA THR A 26 -17.62 3.43 12.18
C THR A 26 -17.51 1.94 11.82
N THR A 27 -17.28 1.63 10.54
CA THR A 27 -17.09 0.26 10.05
C THR A 27 -15.85 -0.42 10.61
N ASP A 28 -14.75 0.33 10.78
CA ASP A 28 -13.52 -0.22 11.37
C ASP A 28 -13.73 -0.57 12.84
N LEU A 29 -14.45 0.28 13.60
CA LEU A 29 -14.76 0.02 15.01
C LEU A 29 -15.59 -1.26 15.19
N ILE A 30 -16.53 -1.50 14.27
CA ILE A 30 -17.34 -2.73 14.24
C ILE A 30 -16.45 -3.95 13.95
N LYS A 31 -15.63 -3.88 12.89
CA LYS A 31 -14.73 -4.98 12.50
C LYS A 31 -13.68 -5.32 13.57
N LEU A 32 -13.22 -4.32 14.31
CA LEU A 32 -12.27 -4.50 15.41
C LEU A 32 -12.91 -5.04 16.70
N GLY A 33 -14.23 -5.28 16.72
CA GLY A 33 -14.95 -5.78 17.91
C GLY A 33 -14.95 -4.79 19.08
N GLY A 34 -14.81 -3.49 18.79
CA GLY A 34 -14.61 -2.44 19.77
C GLY A 34 -15.90 -1.71 20.18
N PRO A 35 -15.80 -0.76 21.13
CA PRO A 35 -16.87 0.19 21.41
C PRO A 35 -17.21 0.99 20.14
N GLY A 36 -18.50 1.18 19.90
CA GLY A 36 -18.98 1.99 18.79
C GLY A 36 -18.74 3.49 19.01
N ARG A 37 -18.88 4.27 17.93
CA ARG A 37 -18.64 5.73 17.92
C ARG A 37 -19.40 6.48 19.02
N ASN A 38 -20.65 6.08 19.28
CA ASN A 38 -21.51 6.68 20.31
C ASN A 38 -20.99 6.45 21.74
N THR A 39 -20.26 5.36 21.98
CA THR A 39 -19.66 5.10 23.30
C THR A 39 -18.57 6.12 23.60
N PHE A 40 -17.74 6.46 22.61
CA PHE A 40 -16.72 7.48 22.76
C PHE A 40 -17.32 8.87 22.99
N THR A 41 -18.25 9.31 22.14
CA THR A 41 -18.84 10.65 22.30
C THR A 41 -19.51 10.81 23.67
N ARG A 42 -20.21 9.76 24.15
CA ARG A 42 -20.81 9.74 25.48
C ARG A 42 -19.79 9.82 26.62
N VAL A 43 -18.74 8.99 26.59
CA VAL A 43 -17.74 8.94 27.69
C VAL A 43 -16.85 10.19 27.72
N PHE A 44 -16.56 10.77 26.55
CA PHE A 44 -15.80 12.02 26.47
C PHE A 44 -16.65 13.27 26.67
N GLY A 45 -17.99 13.15 26.68
CA GLY A 45 -18.91 14.28 26.88
C GLY A 45 -18.94 15.27 25.72
N VAL A 46 -18.71 14.78 24.49
CA VAL A 46 -18.57 15.60 23.27
C VAL A 46 -19.66 15.29 22.27
N LYS A 47 -19.98 16.25 21.40
CA LYS A 47 -21.09 16.13 20.44
C LYS A 47 -20.66 15.51 19.12
N SER A 48 -19.36 15.54 18.83
CA SER A 48 -18.82 15.07 17.56
C SER A 48 -17.63 14.14 17.73
N TRP A 49 -17.43 13.28 16.74
CA TRP A 49 -16.24 12.41 16.68
C TRP A 49 -14.95 13.17 16.47
N LYS A 50 -15.04 14.34 15.81
CA LYS A 50 -13.90 15.22 15.64
C LYS A 50 -13.38 15.67 17.02
N GLU A 51 -14.29 16.11 17.89
CA GLU A 51 -13.96 16.48 19.27
C GLU A 51 -13.42 15.28 20.07
N VAL A 52 -13.86 14.05 19.78
CA VAL A 52 -13.24 12.85 20.38
C VAL A 52 -11.77 12.71 19.96
N LEU A 53 -11.47 12.88 18.66
CA LEU A 53 -10.10 12.76 18.14
C LEU A 53 -9.21 13.87 18.72
N GLU A 54 -9.69 15.12 18.75
CA GLU A 54 -9.01 16.25 19.40
C GLU A 54 -8.77 15.98 20.90
N ALA A 55 -9.77 15.45 21.62
CA ALA A 55 -9.63 15.13 23.04
C ALA A 55 -8.63 14.00 23.34
N VAL A 56 -8.18 13.26 22.32
CA VAL A 56 -7.21 12.17 22.44
C VAL A 56 -5.83 12.56 21.85
N GLY A 57 -5.72 13.75 21.23
CA GLY A 57 -4.51 14.22 20.55
C GLY A 57 -4.30 13.51 19.20
N LEU A 58 -5.35 13.44 18.39
CA LEU A 58 -5.37 12.79 17.06
C LEU A 58 -6.02 13.69 15.99
N GLU A 59 -5.98 15.00 16.20
CA GLU A 59 -6.52 16.04 15.32
C GLU A 59 -5.96 15.98 13.90
N GLU A 60 -4.72 15.54 13.73
CA GLU A 60 -4.05 15.37 12.43
C GLU A 60 -4.71 14.29 11.57
N PHE A 61 -5.43 13.36 12.18
CA PHE A 61 -6.19 12.32 11.47
C PHE A 61 -7.63 12.72 11.17
N VAL A 62 -8.05 13.93 11.57
CA VAL A 62 -9.34 14.49 11.19
C VAL A 62 -9.24 14.89 9.72
N ALA A 63 -9.89 14.09 8.85
CA ALA A 63 -10.04 14.48 7.46
C ALA A 63 -10.63 15.91 7.41
N PRO A 64 -10.02 16.84 6.65
CA PRO A 64 -10.50 18.20 6.54
C PRO A 64 -11.95 18.19 6.05
N LYS A 65 -12.82 19.02 6.66
CA LYS A 65 -14.26 19.10 6.33
C LYS A 65 -14.52 19.38 4.85
N LYS A 66 -13.56 20.01 4.18
CA LYS A 66 -13.56 20.30 2.75
C LYS A 66 -12.37 19.58 2.14
N LYS A 67 -12.62 18.77 1.11
CA LYS A 67 -11.56 18.26 0.25
C LYS A 67 -10.72 19.46 -0.24
N PRO A 68 -9.38 19.40 -0.23
CA PRO A 68 -8.52 20.49 -0.69
C PRO A 68 -8.88 21.03 -2.08
N TRP A 69 -9.43 20.18 -2.94
CA TRP A 69 -9.86 20.52 -4.30
C TRP A 69 -11.33 20.97 -4.43
N SER A 70 -12.08 21.05 -3.34
CA SER A 70 -13.51 21.39 -3.38
C SER A 70 -13.80 22.85 -3.77
N ASP A 71 -12.80 23.73 -3.65
CA ASP A 71 -12.92 25.14 -4.01
C ASP A 71 -12.10 25.52 -5.25
N PHE A 72 -11.49 24.56 -5.95
CA PHE A 72 -10.62 24.81 -7.10
C PHE A 72 -11.31 25.63 -8.19
N ASP A 73 -12.62 25.44 -8.41
CA ASP A 73 -13.37 26.22 -9.41
C ASP A 73 -13.74 27.64 -8.93
N ARG A 74 -13.49 27.99 -7.67
CA ARG A 74 -13.82 29.29 -7.07
C ARG A 74 -12.60 30.19 -6.84
N ARG A 75 -11.40 29.69 -7.10
CA ARG A 75 -10.14 30.43 -6.87
C ARG A 75 -9.10 30.12 -7.93
N ARG A 76 -8.01 30.89 -7.92
CA ARG A 76 -6.82 30.56 -8.70
C ARG A 76 -6.14 29.33 -8.09
N VAL A 77 -6.06 28.26 -8.86
CA VAL A 77 -5.36 27.01 -8.50
C VAL A 77 -3.91 27.10 -8.97
N THR A 78 -3.00 26.61 -8.13
CA THR A 78 -1.57 26.52 -8.41
C THR A 78 -1.13 25.07 -8.62
N ARG A 79 0.12 24.88 -9.06
CA ARG A 79 0.72 23.55 -9.17
C ARG A 79 0.78 22.84 -7.80
N GLU A 80 1.12 23.58 -6.74
CA GLU A 80 1.25 23.04 -5.38
C GLU A 80 -0.09 22.59 -4.81
N ASP A 81 -1.18 23.32 -5.11
CA ASP A 81 -2.54 22.91 -4.69
C ASP A 81 -2.89 21.50 -5.20
N VAL A 82 -2.51 21.19 -6.45
CA VAL A 82 -2.76 19.88 -7.05
C VAL A 82 -1.89 18.79 -6.41
N ILE A 83 -0.63 19.11 -6.08
CA ILE A 83 0.27 18.19 -5.34
C ILE A 83 -0.34 17.86 -3.98
N GLU A 84 -0.76 18.87 -3.23
CA GLU A 84 -1.34 18.69 -1.90
C GLU A 84 -2.68 17.94 -1.95
N ALA A 85 -3.49 18.17 -2.99
CA ALA A 85 -4.69 17.38 -3.22
C ALA A 85 -4.39 15.90 -3.47
N TYR A 86 -3.40 15.58 -4.30
CA TYR A 86 -2.96 14.19 -4.53
C TYR A 86 -2.39 13.56 -3.25
N ARG A 87 -1.55 14.29 -2.52
CA ARG A 87 -1.02 13.85 -1.22
C ARG A 87 -2.14 13.51 -0.28
N HIS A 88 -3.12 14.40 -0.13
CA HIS A 88 -4.27 14.19 0.73
C HIS A 88 -5.09 12.95 0.38
N ILE A 89 -5.37 12.71 -0.92
CA ILE A 89 -6.12 11.53 -1.36
C ILE A 89 -5.36 10.26 -1.05
N ILE A 90 -4.08 10.21 -1.43
CA ILE A 90 -3.25 9.03 -1.26
C ILE A 90 -3.09 8.70 0.24
N THR A 91 -2.89 9.70 1.10
CA THR A 91 -2.78 9.46 2.55
C THR A 91 -4.10 9.05 3.19
N THR A 92 -5.23 9.57 2.69
CA THR A 92 -6.55 9.32 3.30
C THR A 92 -7.18 8.01 2.83
N GLU A 93 -7.02 7.70 1.54
CA GLU A 93 -7.67 6.57 0.88
C GLU A 93 -6.71 5.42 0.59
N GLY A 94 -5.40 5.69 0.51
CA GLY A 94 -4.38 4.68 0.17
C GLY A 94 -4.37 4.31 -1.31
N LEU A 95 -5.05 5.08 -2.17
CA LEU A 95 -5.26 4.78 -3.59
C LEU A 95 -5.04 6.03 -4.45
N LEU A 96 -4.81 5.81 -5.74
CA LEU A 96 -4.83 6.90 -6.72
C LEU A 96 -6.26 7.43 -6.89
N PRO A 97 -6.43 8.75 -7.07
CA PRO A 97 -7.73 9.32 -7.40
C PRO A 97 -8.25 8.77 -8.72
N THR A 98 -9.48 8.26 -8.74
CA THR A 98 -10.15 7.92 -10.00
C THR A 98 -10.74 9.16 -10.67
N GLN A 99 -10.88 9.12 -12.00
CA GLN A 99 -11.43 10.22 -12.78
C GLN A 99 -12.89 10.52 -12.41
N GLU A 100 -13.68 9.48 -12.13
CA GLU A 100 -15.09 9.59 -11.74
C GLU A 100 -15.25 10.28 -10.38
N GLU A 101 -14.41 9.95 -9.41
CA GLU A 101 -14.53 10.48 -8.05
C GLU A 101 -14.04 11.93 -7.94
N ASN A 102 -13.14 12.39 -8.84
CA ASN A 102 -12.47 13.69 -8.72
C ASN A 102 -12.27 14.42 -10.07
N VAL A 103 -13.34 14.60 -10.85
CA VAL A 103 -13.33 15.31 -12.15
C VAL A 103 -12.63 16.68 -12.09
N VAL A 104 -12.91 17.47 -11.06
CA VAL A 104 -12.30 18.80 -10.87
C VAL A 104 -10.78 18.67 -10.72
N LEU A 105 -10.30 17.75 -9.88
CA LEU A 105 -8.88 17.52 -9.67
C LEU A 105 -8.18 17.09 -10.97
N TYR A 106 -8.81 16.20 -11.76
CA TYR A 106 -8.28 15.76 -13.06
C TYR A 106 -8.11 16.90 -14.06
N ARG A 107 -9.08 17.83 -14.11
CA ARG A 107 -8.99 19.03 -14.97
C ARG A 107 -7.73 19.85 -14.64
N TYR A 108 -7.50 20.13 -13.36
CA TYR A 108 -6.32 20.91 -12.94
C TYR A 108 -5.03 20.11 -12.99
N ARG A 109 -5.07 18.79 -12.77
CA ARG A 109 -3.91 17.91 -12.97
C ARG A 109 -3.39 17.99 -14.39
N ASN A 110 -4.27 17.85 -15.39
CA ASN A 110 -3.87 17.94 -16.80
C ASN A 110 -3.36 19.33 -17.20
N LYS A 111 -3.77 20.37 -16.47
CA LYS A 111 -3.27 21.74 -16.69
C LYS A 111 -1.84 21.95 -16.20
N PHE A 112 -1.46 21.32 -15.07
CA PHE A 112 -0.16 21.57 -14.42
C PHE A 112 0.86 20.45 -14.58
N PHE A 113 0.42 19.24 -14.93
CA PHE A 113 1.24 18.04 -14.98
C PHE A 113 1.01 17.28 -16.29
N PRO A 114 2.09 16.84 -16.95
CA PRO A 114 2.00 16.09 -18.21
C PRO A 114 1.40 14.68 -18.03
N SER A 115 1.49 14.11 -16.82
CA SER A 115 1.00 12.76 -16.53
C SER A 115 0.61 12.58 -15.07
N GLU A 116 -0.21 11.56 -14.78
CA GLU A 116 -0.54 11.18 -13.40
C GLU A 116 0.71 10.77 -12.61
N ARG A 117 1.64 10.05 -13.26
CA ARG A 117 2.94 9.71 -12.66
C ARG A 117 3.65 10.94 -12.13
N SER A 118 3.74 12.00 -12.94
CA SER A 118 4.49 13.20 -12.56
C SER A 118 3.92 13.93 -11.35
N VAL A 119 2.59 13.93 -11.14
CA VAL A 119 1.99 14.54 -9.95
C VAL A 119 2.12 13.65 -8.72
N VAL A 120 2.03 12.33 -8.88
CA VAL A 120 2.18 11.38 -7.77
C VAL A 120 3.61 11.37 -7.23
N GLU A 121 4.59 11.39 -8.13
CA GLU A 121 6.01 11.51 -7.76
C GLU A 121 6.30 12.89 -7.13
N ALA A 122 5.72 13.98 -7.66
CA ALA A 122 5.83 15.30 -7.05
C ALA A 122 5.17 15.37 -5.66
N ALA A 123 4.13 14.57 -5.41
CA ALA A 123 3.50 14.43 -4.10
C ALA A 123 4.33 13.58 -3.11
N GLY A 124 5.41 12.95 -3.58
CA GLY A 124 6.35 12.18 -2.77
C GLY A 124 6.04 10.68 -2.70
N PHE A 125 5.29 10.14 -3.67
CA PHE A 125 4.92 8.73 -3.68
C PHE A 125 5.46 7.99 -4.91
N ASP A 126 5.67 6.68 -4.75
CA ASP A 126 5.97 5.78 -5.87
C ASP A 126 4.70 5.52 -6.69
N TYR A 127 4.66 6.05 -7.92
CA TYR A 127 3.53 5.90 -8.82
C TYR A 127 3.30 4.44 -9.24
N ASP A 128 4.35 3.70 -9.58
CA ASP A 128 4.20 2.33 -10.09
C ASP A 128 3.66 1.43 -8.98
N PHE A 129 4.09 1.64 -7.75
CA PHE A 129 3.53 1.00 -6.58
C PHE A 129 2.04 1.30 -6.40
N LEU A 130 1.67 2.58 -6.29
CA LEU A 130 0.28 2.99 -6.08
C LEU A 130 -0.66 2.56 -7.21
N ARG A 131 -0.16 2.60 -8.46
CA ARG A 131 -0.92 2.14 -9.63
C ARG A 131 -1.27 0.66 -9.51
N ARG A 132 -0.30 -0.17 -9.10
CA ARG A 132 -0.48 -1.63 -9.00
C ARG A 132 -1.48 -2.01 -7.90
N ILE A 133 -1.48 -1.27 -6.78
CA ILE A 133 -2.49 -1.42 -5.71
C ILE A 133 -3.86 -0.97 -6.20
N THR A 134 -3.93 0.21 -6.81
CA THR A 134 -5.19 0.80 -7.27
C THR A 134 -5.85 -0.11 -8.31
N ASP A 135 -5.08 -0.64 -9.26
CA ASP A 135 -5.59 -1.60 -10.26
C ASP A 135 -6.12 -2.88 -9.60
N HIS A 136 -5.49 -3.38 -8.53
CA HIS A 136 -5.99 -4.53 -7.77
C HIS A 136 -7.33 -4.23 -7.10
N VAL A 137 -7.44 -3.09 -6.43
CA VAL A 137 -8.68 -2.68 -5.75
C VAL A 137 -9.81 -2.48 -6.77
N ILE A 138 -9.53 -1.81 -7.89
CA ILE A 138 -10.51 -1.60 -8.97
C ILE A 138 -10.97 -2.94 -9.55
N ARG A 139 -10.06 -3.88 -9.82
CA ARG A 139 -10.42 -5.21 -10.34
C ARG A 139 -11.35 -5.98 -9.42
N ALA A 140 -11.07 -6.01 -8.13
CA ALA A 140 -11.94 -6.75 -7.22
C ALA A 140 -13.24 -5.99 -6.91
N ARG A 141 -13.28 -4.65 -6.99
CA ARG A 141 -14.56 -3.89 -7.05
C ARG A 141 -15.42 -4.31 -8.26
N MET A 142 -14.80 -4.67 -9.38
CA MET A 142 -15.47 -5.16 -10.57
C MET A 142 -15.78 -6.67 -10.54
N GLY A 143 -15.63 -7.36 -9.41
CA GLY A 143 -15.87 -8.81 -9.32
C GLY A 143 -14.86 -9.67 -10.08
N ARG A 144 -13.67 -9.13 -10.39
CA ARG A 144 -12.60 -9.89 -11.04
C ARG A 144 -11.62 -10.41 -9.99
N LYS A 145 -11.27 -11.70 -10.09
CA LYS A 145 -10.25 -12.31 -9.22
C LYS A 145 -8.92 -11.53 -9.36
N PRO A 146 -8.33 -11.03 -8.27
CA PRO A 146 -6.98 -10.49 -8.30
C PRO A 146 -6.00 -11.60 -8.71
N LYS A 147 -4.87 -11.25 -9.33
CA LYS A 147 -3.81 -12.23 -9.60
C LYS A 147 -3.15 -12.56 -8.25
N ILE A 148 -3.53 -13.68 -7.65
CA ILE A 148 -3.24 -14.07 -6.25
C ILE A 148 -1.77 -13.84 -5.86
N GLY A 149 -0.82 -14.37 -6.64
CA GLY A 149 0.61 -14.25 -6.34
C GLY A 149 1.17 -12.82 -6.36
N TYR A 150 0.47 -11.87 -6.96
CA TYR A 150 0.88 -10.46 -6.96
C TYR A 150 0.50 -9.75 -5.66
N TYR A 151 -0.61 -10.15 -5.05
CA TYR A 151 -1.16 -9.48 -3.88
C TYR A 151 -0.36 -9.82 -2.61
N GLU A 152 0.04 -11.08 -2.46
CA GLU A 152 0.90 -11.56 -1.38
C GLU A 152 2.28 -10.90 -1.43
N ALA A 153 2.85 -10.73 -2.63
CA ALA A 153 4.10 -10.00 -2.83
C ALA A 153 3.99 -8.52 -2.41
N VAL A 154 2.88 -7.84 -2.75
CA VAL A 154 2.64 -6.44 -2.35
C VAL A 154 2.46 -6.30 -0.84
N VAL A 155 1.76 -7.23 -0.20
CA VAL A 155 1.60 -7.24 1.27
C VAL A 155 2.92 -7.55 1.98
N ALA A 156 3.73 -8.46 1.43
CA ALA A 156 5.04 -8.78 1.97
C ALA A 156 6.00 -7.59 1.88
N GLU A 157 5.99 -6.87 0.75
CA GLU A 157 6.83 -5.68 0.55
C GLU A 157 6.32 -4.47 1.35
N TYR A 158 5.01 -4.37 1.61
CA TYR A 158 4.39 -3.26 2.33
C TYR A 158 3.34 -3.73 3.35
N PRO A 159 3.78 -4.18 4.54
CA PRO A 159 2.91 -4.81 5.54
C PRO A 159 1.75 -3.93 6.04
N TRP A 160 1.87 -2.61 5.94
CA TRP A 160 0.79 -1.69 6.31
C TRP A 160 -0.44 -1.80 5.37
N LEU A 161 -0.26 -2.35 4.15
CA LEU A 161 -1.35 -2.65 3.22
C LEU A 161 -2.07 -3.96 3.52
N ALA A 162 -1.51 -4.84 4.35
CA ALA A 162 -2.15 -6.09 4.80
C ALA A 162 -3.54 -5.84 5.43
N LYS A 163 -3.75 -4.63 5.94
CA LYS A 163 -5.01 -4.22 6.53
C LYS A 163 -6.09 -3.96 5.47
N TYR A 164 -5.71 -3.36 4.35
CA TYR A 164 -6.62 -3.17 3.22
C TYR A 164 -6.87 -4.49 2.50
N SER A 165 -5.96 -5.47 2.65
CA SER A 165 -6.11 -6.81 2.09
C SER A 165 -7.03 -7.71 2.87
N LYS A 166 -6.84 -7.82 4.17
CA LYS A 166 -7.55 -8.81 4.98
C LYS A 166 -9.05 -8.55 4.95
N GLU A 167 -9.47 -7.31 5.17
CA GLU A 167 -10.90 -6.95 5.12
C GLU A 167 -11.51 -7.05 3.70
N PHE A 168 -10.68 -6.91 2.66
CA PHE A 168 -11.11 -6.96 1.26
C PHE A 168 -11.18 -8.40 0.74
N ILE A 169 -10.19 -9.23 1.11
CA ILE A 169 -10.13 -10.65 0.85
C ILE A 169 -11.23 -11.37 1.66
N GLU A 170 -11.43 -11.05 2.94
CA GLU A 170 -12.51 -11.63 3.76
C GLU A 170 -13.90 -11.22 3.26
N SER A 171 -14.09 -9.97 2.82
CA SER A 171 -15.35 -9.51 2.20
C SER A 171 -15.64 -10.17 0.86
N TYR A 172 -14.62 -10.65 0.14
CA TYR A 172 -14.76 -11.20 -1.21
C TYR A 172 -14.77 -12.74 -1.20
N MET A 173 -14.00 -13.36 -0.32
CA MET A 173 -13.96 -14.81 -0.11
C MET A 173 -15.09 -15.31 0.80
N GLY A 174 -15.66 -14.45 1.65
CA GLY A 174 -16.85 -14.77 2.46
C GLY A 174 -18.16 -14.88 1.67
N SER A 175 -18.13 -14.68 0.34
CA SER A 175 -19.27 -14.82 -0.57
C SER A 175 -19.11 -15.97 -1.56
N ARG A 176 -18.29 -16.99 -1.25
CA ARG A 176 -18.27 -18.24 -2.02
C ARG A 176 -19.65 -18.92 -1.89
N PRO A 177 -20.39 -19.17 -2.98
CA PRO A 177 -21.38 -20.22 -2.98
C PRO A 177 -20.63 -21.54 -2.88
N ASP A 178 -21.03 -22.34 -1.88
CA ASP A 178 -20.61 -23.72 -1.58
C ASP A 178 -19.80 -24.39 -2.70
N GLU A 179 -18.47 -24.33 -2.63
CA GLU A 179 -17.59 -25.14 -3.48
C GLU A 179 -17.33 -26.45 -2.74
N GLU A 180 -17.83 -27.53 -3.37
CA GLU A 180 -17.53 -28.92 -3.07
C GLU A 180 -16.04 -29.18 -2.86
N SER A 181 -15.78 -30.11 -1.94
CA SER A 181 -14.50 -30.65 -1.52
C SER A 181 -13.42 -30.72 -2.61
N VAL A 182 -12.45 -29.80 -2.54
CA VAL A 182 -11.11 -30.03 -3.08
C VAL A 182 -10.27 -30.64 -1.95
N THR A 183 -9.75 -31.83 -2.19
CA THR A 183 -8.95 -32.62 -1.25
C THR A 183 -7.68 -31.86 -0.84
N GLU A 184 -7.54 -31.64 0.47
CA GLU A 184 -6.33 -31.14 1.14
C GLU A 184 -5.18 -32.14 0.94
N GLU A 185 -4.16 -31.83 0.12
CA GLU A 185 -2.85 -32.48 0.28
C GLU A 185 -1.62 -31.75 -0.32
N GLU A 186 -1.75 -30.62 -1.03
CA GLU A 186 -0.58 -29.93 -1.66
C GLU A 186 -0.17 -28.57 -1.06
N GLU A 187 -0.65 -28.19 0.13
CA GLU A 187 -0.31 -26.90 0.78
C GLU A 187 0.96 -26.78 1.69
N PRO A 188 1.86 -27.78 1.89
CA PRO A 188 3.01 -27.57 2.78
C PRO A 188 4.27 -26.96 2.11
N HIS A 189 4.43 -27.04 0.79
CA HIS A 189 5.73 -26.72 0.16
C HIS A 189 5.95 -25.22 -0.08
N GLU A 190 4.96 -24.51 -0.61
CA GLU A 190 5.07 -23.07 -0.90
C GLU A 190 5.17 -22.22 0.37
N THR A 191 4.38 -22.58 1.39
CA THR A 191 4.44 -21.96 2.72
C THR A 191 5.82 -22.13 3.37
N ALA A 192 6.45 -23.29 3.21
CA ALA A 192 7.80 -23.55 3.73
C ALA A 192 8.87 -22.71 3.01
N ILE A 193 8.76 -22.52 1.69
CA ILE A 193 9.65 -21.65 0.92
C ILE A 193 9.51 -20.19 1.37
N ALA A 194 8.28 -19.69 1.52
CA ALA A 194 8.03 -18.32 1.97
C ALA A 194 8.59 -18.06 3.37
N GLN A 195 8.42 -19.01 4.30
CA GLN A 195 9.01 -18.93 5.63
C GLN A 195 10.55 -18.94 5.58
N ALA A 196 11.16 -19.78 4.76
CA ALA A 196 12.62 -19.85 4.60
C ALA A 196 13.21 -18.52 4.11
N ILE A 197 12.52 -17.80 3.21
CA ILE A 197 12.91 -16.47 2.76
C ILE A 197 12.81 -15.46 3.90
N MET A 198 11.69 -15.43 4.62
CA MET A 198 11.43 -14.42 5.65
C MET A 198 12.37 -14.50 6.86
N ILE A 199 12.78 -15.72 7.26
CA ILE A 199 13.61 -15.91 8.46
C ILE A 199 15.12 -15.83 8.19
N SER A 200 15.54 -15.69 6.93
CA SER A 200 16.95 -15.73 6.55
C SER A 200 17.59 -14.35 6.67
N LYS A 201 18.78 -14.29 7.27
CA LYS A 201 19.51 -13.05 7.51
C LYS A 201 20.24 -12.55 6.26
N SER A 202 20.37 -13.42 5.26
CA SER A 202 20.94 -13.09 3.97
C SER A 202 20.28 -13.89 2.84
N PRO A 203 20.34 -13.40 1.59
CA PRO A 203 19.85 -14.13 0.43
C PRO A 203 20.58 -15.46 0.18
N TYR A 204 21.86 -15.57 0.54
CA TYR A 204 22.61 -16.83 0.45
C TYR A 204 22.09 -17.87 1.44
N GLU A 205 21.73 -17.42 2.64
CA GLU A 205 21.09 -18.28 3.64
C GLU A 205 19.68 -18.70 3.21
N ALA A 206 18.90 -17.79 2.61
CA ALA A 206 17.58 -18.10 2.05
C ALA A 206 17.69 -19.14 0.94
N LEU A 207 18.62 -18.93 -0.01
CA LEU A 207 18.85 -19.84 -1.13
C LEU A 207 19.25 -21.23 -0.64
N ALA A 208 20.20 -21.33 0.30
CA ALA A 208 20.62 -22.61 0.86
C ALA A 208 19.49 -23.35 1.58
N LYS A 209 18.56 -22.63 2.22
CA LYS A 209 17.38 -23.24 2.85
C LYS A 209 16.36 -23.72 1.81
N ILE A 210 16.15 -22.96 0.74
CA ILE A 210 15.24 -23.34 -0.36
C ILE A 210 15.79 -24.57 -1.10
N GLU A 211 17.09 -24.61 -1.38
CA GLU A 211 17.75 -25.77 -2.02
C GLU A 211 17.62 -27.03 -1.16
N LYS A 212 17.82 -26.93 0.16
CA LYS A 212 17.59 -28.04 1.10
C LYS A 212 16.13 -28.50 1.17
N LEU A 213 15.18 -27.56 1.10
CA LEU A 213 13.75 -27.89 1.04
C LEU A 213 13.41 -28.64 -0.25
N HIS A 214 14.00 -28.22 -1.37
CA HIS A 214 13.79 -28.83 -2.68
C HIS A 214 14.43 -30.22 -2.80
N GLU A 215 15.61 -30.44 -2.21
CA GLU A 215 16.21 -31.79 -2.09
C GLU A 215 15.30 -32.74 -1.31
N LYS A 216 14.63 -32.24 -0.27
CA LYS A 216 13.72 -33.02 0.57
C LYS A 216 12.36 -33.25 -0.09
N PHE A 217 11.92 -32.32 -0.93
CA PHE A 217 10.63 -32.33 -1.62
C PHE A 217 10.81 -31.87 -3.07
N PRO A 218 11.25 -32.76 -3.98
CA PRO A 218 11.50 -32.40 -5.36
C PRO A 218 10.18 -32.10 -6.08
N SER A 219 9.83 -30.82 -6.15
CA SER A 219 8.69 -30.29 -6.90
C SER A 219 9.16 -29.37 -8.02
N SER A 220 8.55 -29.48 -9.21
CA SER A 220 8.85 -28.60 -10.35
C SER A 220 8.67 -27.12 -10.02
N ILE A 221 7.77 -26.81 -9.08
CA ILE A 221 7.50 -25.46 -8.56
C ILE A 221 8.68 -24.96 -7.71
N GLY A 222 9.26 -25.78 -6.83
CA GLY A 222 10.42 -25.41 -6.02
C GLY A 222 11.65 -25.06 -6.84
N ALA A 223 11.90 -25.80 -7.92
CA ALA A 223 13.00 -25.53 -8.86
C ALA A 223 12.84 -24.18 -9.56
N ASN A 224 11.63 -23.87 -10.03
CA ASN A 224 11.33 -22.59 -10.69
C ASN A 224 11.48 -21.40 -9.73
N ILE A 225 11.00 -21.53 -8.48
CA ILE A 225 11.11 -20.45 -7.50
C ILE A 225 12.56 -20.20 -7.09
N ALA A 226 13.37 -21.25 -6.92
CA ALA A 226 14.79 -21.10 -6.63
C ALA A 226 15.53 -20.38 -7.76
N GLU A 227 15.21 -20.71 -9.02
CA GLU A 227 15.81 -20.09 -10.20
C GLU A 227 15.35 -18.63 -10.39
N GLU A 228 14.06 -18.34 -10.18
CA GLU A 228 13.54 -16.97 -10.20
C GLU A 228 14.16 -16.10 -9.10
N PHE A 229 14.33 -16.65 -7.89
CA PHE A 229 15.01 -15.96 -6.79
C PHE A 229 16.47 -15.65 -7.12
N LYS A 230 17.20 -16.59 -7.73
CA LYS A 230 18.57 -16.37 -8.25
C LYS A 230 18.56 -15.21 -9.26
N GLN A 231 17.68 -15.24 -10.26
CA GLN A 231 17.62 -14.21 -11.30
C GLN A 231 17.28 -12.82 -10.76
N LEU A 232 16.31 -12.73 -9.84
CA LEU A 232 15.91 -11.47 -9.22
C LEU A 232 17.05 -10.87 -8.37
N TRP A 233 17.77 -11.71 -7.62
CA TRP A 233 18.92 -11.29 -6.83
C TRP A 233 20.05 -10.78 -7.71
N PHE A 234 20.42 -11.52 -8.77
CA PHE A 234 21.45 -11.08 -9.72
C PHE A 234 21.08 -9.76 -10.39
N ARG A 235 19.83 -9.58 -10.83
CA ARG A 235 19.36 -8.31 -11.41
C ARG A 235 19.51 -7.14 -10.43
N THR A 236 19.07 -7.32 -9.19
CA THR A 236 19.12 -6.27 -8.16
C THR A 236 20.57 -5.89 -7.83
N ARG A 237 21.45 -6.88 -7.65
CA ARG A 237 22.89 -6.64 -7.41
C ARG A 237 23.57 -5.92 -8.58
N THR A 238 23.25 -6.31 -9.81
CA THR A 238 23.84 -5.69 -11.01
C THR A 238 23.40 -4.24 -11.14
N ASN A 239 22.15 -3.93 -10.79
CA ASN A 239 21.62 -2.57 -10.79
C ASN A 239 22.24 -1.71 -9.68
N VAL A 240 22.43 -2.27 -8.48
CA VAL A 240 23.13 -1.58 -7.38
C VAL A 240 24.60 -1.30 -7.74
N LEU A 241 25.30 -2.28 -8.32
CA LEU A 241 26.69 -2.10 -8.77
C LEU A 241 26.82 -1.07 -9.89
N LYS A 242 25.93 -1.08 -10.89
CA LYS A 242 25.88 -0.05 -11.93
C LYS A 242 25.57 1.34 -11.38
N LYS A 243 24.73 1.42 -10.35
CA LYS A 243 24.41 2.69 -9.66
C LYS A 243 25.62 3.20 -8.88
N HIS A 244 26.36 2.33 -8.19
CA HIS A 244 27.59 2.71 -7.49
C HIS A 244 28.74 3.06 -8.45
N GLN A 245 28.95 2.32 -9.54
CA GLN A 245 29.94 2.67 -10.58
C GLN A 245 29.65 4.02 -11.26
N ARG A 246 28.37 4.40 -11.39
CA ARG A 246 27.98 5.73 -11.89
C ARG A 246 28.22 6.85 -10.87
N LEU A 247 28.23 6.54 -9.58
CA LEU A 247 28.49 7.51 -8.52
C LEU A 247 30.01 7.72 -8.29
N GLU A 248 30.84 6.72 -8.59
CA GLU A 248 32.30 6.79 -8.41
C GLU A 248 33.06 7.41 -9.59
N HIS A 249 32.42 7.62 -10.75
CA HIS A 249 32.98 8.37 -11.87
C HIS A 249 32.09 9.56 -12.30
N PRO A 250 32.16 10.72 -11.62
CA PRO A 250 31.43 11.93 -12.01
C PRO A 250 32.04 12.68 -13.21
N GLY A 251 32.93 12.06 -13.99
CA GLY A 251 33.67 12.71 -15.06
C GLY A 251 33.76 11.84 -16.31
N TYR A 252 32.65 11.66 -17.03
CA TYR A 252 32.75 11.27 -18.44
C TYR A 252 33.09 12.53 -19.25
N ILE A 253 34.32 12.52 -19.76
CA ILE A 253 34.86 13.45 -20.75
C ILE A 253 33.89 13.52 -21.93
N GLN A 254 33.41 14.72 -22.25
CA GLN A 254 32.81 15.00 -23.54
C GLN A 254 33.90 14.80 -24.60
N ILE A 255 33.80 13.72 -25.37
CA ILE A 255 34.59 13.57 -26.59
C ILE A 255 33.94 14.49 -27.62
N ASP A 256 34.56 15.65 -27.85
CA ASP A 256 34.20 16.54 -28.95
C ASP A 256 34.27 15.77 -30.26
N ARG A 257 33.14 15.71 -30.97
CA ARG A 257 33.11 15.20 -32.34
C ARG A 257 33.80 16.22 -33.24
N PRO A 258 34.77 15.83 -34.09
CA PRO A 258 35.36 16.76 -35.04
C PRO A 258 34.28 17.26 -36.00
N ARG A 259 34.21 18.58 -36.17
CA ARG A 259 33.42 19.23 -37.22
C ARG A 259 33.90 18.70 -38.57
N LYS A 260 32.97 18.13 -39.36
CA LYS A 260 33.24 17.84 -40.77
C LYS A 260 33.43 19.18 -41.49
N SER A 261 34.68 19.47 -41.87
CA SER A 261 35.01 20.37 -42.95
C SER A 261 35.06 19.56 -44.24
N GLY A 262 34.17 19.88 -45.18
CA GLY A 262 33.99 19.21 -46.46
C GLY A 262 32.59 19.49 -47.00
#